data_AF-A0A1Y4IX01-F1
#
_entry.id   AF-A0A1Y4IX01-F1
#
_cell.length_a   1.000
_cell.length_b   1.000
_cell.length_c   1.000
_cell.angle_alpha   90.00
_cell.angle_beta   90.00
_cell.angle_gamma   90.00
#
_symmetry.space_group_name_H-M   'P 1'
#
loop_
_entity.id
_entity.type
_entity.pdbx_description
1 polymer ?
#
loop_
_entity_poly.entity_id
_entity_poly.type
_entity_poly.pdbx_seq_one_letter_code
_entity_poly.pdbx_strand_id
1 'polypeptide(L)'
;MRLAITLVVALAVLVFHYWASRRPTRYWYVGGIIPLAWLVLLAAAFSHGMVNWPQDWKIIVSPTLIFFFMWAEGHEAARKKELAKMKAQDME
;
A
#
# COMPACT_ATOMS: atom_id res chain seq x y z
N MET A 1 18.79 -2.06 19.15
CA MET A 1 17.75 -3.12 19.05
C MET A 1 16.41 -2.58 18.59
N ARG A 2 15.82 -1.56 19.24
CA ARG A 2 14.51 -0.99 18.86
C ARG A 2 14.43 -0.55 17.39
N LEU A 3 15.44 0.18 16.90
CA LEU A 3 15.50 0.64 15.50
C LEU A 3 15.57 -0.52 14.50
N ALA A 4 16.37 -1.54 14.78
CA ALA A 4 16.49 -2.72 13.92
C ALA A 4 15.16 -3.48 13.82
N ILE A 5 14.47 -3.65 14.95
CA ILE A 5 13.14 -4.29 14.97
C ILE A 5 12.14 -3.45 14.17
N THR A 6 12.11 -2.13 14.35
CA THR A 6 11.24 -1.23 13.59
C THR A 6 11.50 -1.32 12.08
N LEU A 7 12.77 -1.39 11.65
CA LEU A 7 13.13 -1.54 10.25
C LEU A 7 12.68 -2.88 9.67
N VAL A 8 12.85 -3.98 10.41
CA VAL A 8 12.38 -5.30 10.00
C VAL A 8 10.86 -5.32 9.82
N VAL A 9 10.12 -4.71 10.76
CA VAL A 9 8.66 -4.61 10.65
C VAL A 9 8.25 -3.75 9.45
N ALA A 10 8.91 -2.60 9.24
CA ALA A 10 8.63 -1.74 8.09
C ALA A 10 8.87 -2.46 6.75
N LEU A 11 9.97 -3.22 6.63
CA LEU A 11 10.26 -4.04 5.46
C LEU A 11 9.22 -5.14 5.26
N ALA A 12 8.82 -5.83 6.33
CA ALA A 12 7.79 -6.87 6.25
C ALA A 12 6.45 -6.30 5.77
N VAL A 13 6.04 -5.13 6.28
CA VAL A 13 4.84 -4.43 5.83
C VAL A 13 4.94 -4.02 4.37
N LEU A 14 6.09 -3.50 3.92
CA LEU A 14 6.29 -3.10 2.52
C LEU A 14 6.24 -4.30 1.58
N VAL A 15 6.92 -5.40 1.90
CA VAL A 15 6.92 -6.63 1.09
C VAL A 15 5.51 -7.20 1.01
N PHE A 16 4.81 -7.27 2.15
CA PHE A 16 3.43 -7.73 2.19
C PHE A 16 2.51 -6.83 1.35
N HIS A 17 2.61 -5.50 1.51
CA HIS A 17 1.80 -4.54 0.78
C HIS A 17 2.02 -4.61 -0.73
N TYR A 18 3.29 -4.73 -1.15
CA TYR A 18 3.67 -4.88 -2.55
C TYR A 18 3.07 -6.16 -3.16
N TRP A 19 3.19 -7.28 -2.45
CA TRP A 19 2.59 -8.55 -2.86
C TRP A 19 1.06 -8.47 -2.93
N ALA A 20 0.42 -7.90 -1.90
CA ALA A 20 -1.03 -7.77 -1.80
C ALA A 20 -1.61 -6.87 -2.91
N SER A 21 -0.88 -5.81 -3.27
CA SER A 21 -1.30 -4.86 -4.31
C SER A 21 -1.31 -5.47 -5.72
N ARG A 22 -0.51 -6.51 -5.98
CA ARG A 22 -0.39 -7.18 -7.29
C ARG A 22 -1.22 -8.46 -7.43
N ARG A 23 -2.17 -8.69 -6.52
CA ARG A 23 -3.14 -9.78 -6.64
C ARG A 23 -4.02 -9.59 -7.90
N PRO A 24 -4.63 -10.66 -8.43
CA PRO A 24 -5.58 -10.56 -9.55
C PRO A 24 -6.64 -9.51 -9.29
N THR A 25 -7.22 -8.92 -10.33
CA THR A 25 -8.09 -7.74 -10.22
C THR A 25 -9.28 -8.00 -9.29
N ARG A 26 -9.80 -9.24 -9.29
CA ARG A 26 -10.84 -9.71 -8.35
C ARG A 26 -10.48 -9.57 -6.86
N TYR A 27 -9.20 -9.66 -6.51
CA TYR A 27 -8.68 -9.61 -5.13
C TYR A 27 -7.85 -8.36 -4.85
N TRP A 28 -7.88 -7.36 -5.73
CA TRP A 28 -7.08 -6.14 -5.61
C TRP A 28 -7.37 -5.34 -4.33
N TYR A 29 -8.59 -5.45 -3.78
CA TYR A 29 -8.98 -4.82 -2.52
C TYR A 29 -8.12 -5.25 -1.33
N VAL A 30 -7.46 -6.43 -1.39
CA VAL A 30 -6.56 -6.91 -0.33
C VAL A 30 -5.36 -5.99 -0.16
N GLY A 31 -4.86 -5.38 -1.25
CA GLY A 31 -3.83 -4.35 -1.17
C GLY A 31 -4.30 -3.07 -0.47
N GLY A 32 -5.60 -2.79 -0.47
CA GLY A 32 -6.18 -1.60 0.16
C GLY A 32 -6.19 -1.64 1.69
N ILE A 33 -5.92 -2.80 2.29
CA ILE A 33 -5.87 -2.98 3.75
C ILE A 33 -4.77 -2.11 4.37
N ILE A 34 -3.60 -2.03 3.74
CA ILE A 34 -2.46 -1.26 4.28
C ILE A 34 -2.70 0.26 4.20
N PRO A 35 -3.11 0.85 3.06
CA PRO A 35 -3.53 2.26 3.02
C PRO A 35 -4.63 2.59 4.03
N LEU A 36 -5.63 1.72 4.18
CA LEU A 36 -6.73 1.94 5.13
C LEU A 36 -6.24 1.91 6.58
N ALA A 37 -5.45 0.89 6.96
CA ALA A 37 -4.86 0.79 8.29
C ALA A 37 -3.99 2.00 8.62
N TRP A 38 -3.23 2.50 7.64
CA TRP A 38 -2.44 3.72 7.77
C TRP A 38 -3.31 4.96 8.02
N LEU A 39 -4.43 5.13 7.29
CA LEU A 39 -5.36 6.23 7.52
C LEU A 39 -6.01 6.17 8.91
N VAL A 40 -6.39 4.98 9.38
CA VAL A 40 -6.94 4.78 10.74
C VAL A 40 -5.91 5.17 11.81
N LEU A 41 -4.64 4.77 11.63
CA LEU A 41 -3.54 5.15 12.52
C LEU A 41 -3.32 6.67 12.55
N LEU A 42 -3.34 7.32 11.38
CA LEU A 42 -3.22 8.77 11.30
C LEU A 42 -4.39 9.47 11.99
N ALA A 43 -5.63 9.04 11.74
CA ALA A 43 -6.82 9.62 12.37
C ALA A 43 -6.75 9.50 13.91
N ALA A 44 -6.34 8.34 14.42
CA ALA A 44 -6.14 8.14 15.85
C ALA A 44 -5.04 9.06 16.40
N ALA A 45 -3.88 9.13 15.74
CA ALA A 45 -2.78 9.99 16.17
C ALA A 45 -3.18 11.48 16.18
N PHE A 46 -3.94 11.93 15.19
CA PHE A 46 -4.53 13.27 15.17
C PHE A 46 -5.50 13.49 16.33
N SER A 47 -6.40 12.55 16.62
CA SER A 47 -7.37 12.68 17.72
C SER A 47 -6.71 12.74 19.11
N HIS A 48 -5.53 12.13 19.26
CA HIS A 48 -4.75 12.16 20.51
C HIS A 48 -3.79 13.36 20.59
N GLY A 49 -3.77 14.25 19.60
CA GLY A 49 -2.85 15.40 19.57
C GLY A 49 -1.38 15.01 19.41
N MET A 50 -1.10 13.80 18.90
CA MET A 50 0.27 13.29 18.71
C MET A 50 0.93 13.78 17.42
N VAL A 51 0.20 14.52 16.58
CA VAL A 51 0.66 15.00 15.28
C VAL A 51 0.84 16.52 15.31
N ASN A 52 2.06 16.98 15.07
CA ASN A 52 2.37 18.39 14.83
C ASN A 52 2.58 18.61 13.33
N TRP A 53 1.53 19.10 12.65
CA TRP A 53 1.53 19.21 11.19
C TRP A 53 2.74 19.93 10.57
N PRO A 54 3.15 21.13 11.04
CA PRO A 54 4.36 21.80 10.55
C PRO A 54 5.64 20.95 10.57
N GLN A 55 5.76 20.04 11.54
CA GLN A 55 6.97 19.23 11.76
C GLN A 55 6.86 17.85 11.11
N ASP A 56 5.68 17.24 11.17
CA ASP A 56 5.48 15.82 10.85
C ASP A 56 4.99 15.58 9.42
N TRP A 57 4.60 16.63 8.67
CA TRP A 57 3.96 16.45 7.36
C TRP A 57 4.76 15.58 6.39
N LYS A 58 6.10 15.63 6.40
CA LYS A 58 6.94 14.78 5.54
C LYS A 58 6.84 13.31 5.93
N ILE A 59 6.83 13.04 7.23
CA ILE A 59 6.74 11.69 7.80
C ILE A 59 5.34 11.10 7.57
N ILE A 60 4.32 11.95 7.39
CA ILE A 60 2.96 11.54 7.08
C ILE A 60 2.76 11.37 5.57
N VAL A 61 3.06 12.40 4.78
CA VAL A 61 2.75 12.46 3.35
C VAL A 61 3.56 11.43 2.56
N SER A 62 4.86 11.29 2.83
CA SER A 62 5.72 10.37 2.08
C SER A 62 5.25 8.90 2.13
N PRO A 63 5.05 8.27 3.30
CA PRO A 63 4.54 6.89 3.34
C PRO A 63 3.10 6.78 2.84
N THR A 64 2.27 7.81 3.03
CA THR A 64 0.91 7.84 2.46
C THR A 64 0.97 7.70 0.95
N LEU A 65 1.76 8.54 0.27
CA LEU A 65 1.91 8.48 -1.19
C LEU A 65 2.48 7.13 -1.64
N ILE A 66 3.48 6.59 -0.94
CA ILE A 66 4.04 5.27 -1.26
C ILE A 66 2.97 4.19 -1.20
N PHE A 67 2.15 4.15 -0.13
CA PHE A 67 1.12 3.13 0.01
C PHE A 67 0.05 3.21 -1.07
N PHE A 68 -0.41 4.43 -1.41
CA PHE A 68 -1.43 4.62 -2.43
C PHE A 68 -0.89 4.38 -3.84
N PHE A 69 0.30 4.86 -4.18
CA PHE A 69 0.90 4.62 -5.50
C PHE A 69 1.22 3.15 -5.73
N MET A 70 1.77 2.45 -4.73
CA MET A 70 2.05 1.03 -4.88
C MET A 70 0.76 0.20 -5.05
N TRP A 71 -0.33 0.62 -4.40
CA TRP A 71 -1.63 -0.01 -4.56
C TRP A 71 -2.25 0.26 -5.94
N ALA A 72 -2.16 1.50 -6.43
CA ALA A 72 -2.63 1.90 -7.76
C ALA A 72 -1.83 1.21 -8.88
N GLU A 73 -0.50 1.21 -8.80
CA GLU A 73 0.38 0.49 -9.74
C GLU A 73 0.05 -1.01 -9.76
N GLY A 74 -0.19 -1.59 -8.59
CA GLY A 74 -0.60 -2.98 -8.47
C GLY A 74 -1.92 -3.29 -9.21
N HIS A 75 -2.88 -2.37 -9.18
CA HIS A 75 -4.13 -2.48 -9.95
C HIS A 75 -3.87 -2.54 -11.45
N GLU A 76 -3.07 -1.59 -11.94
CA GLU A 76 -2.75 -1.49 -13.36
C GLU A 76 -2.00 -2.74 -13.85
N ALA A 77 -1.04 -3.23 -13.05
CA ALA A 77 -0.29 -4.44 -13.37
C ALA A 77 -1.20 -5.67 -13.46
N ALA A 78 -2.13 -5.83 -12.50
CA ALA A 78 -3.10 -6.92 -12.52
C ALA A 78 -4.03 -6.85 -13.74
N ARG A 79 -4.55 -5.66 -14.05
CA ARG A 79 -5.42 -5.42 -15.20
C ARG A 79 -4.72 -5.69 -16.53
N LYS A 80 -3.47 -5.23 -16.69
CA LYS A 80 -2.66 -5.52 -17.89
C LYS A 80 -2.46 -7.02 -18.09
N LYS A 81 -2.24 -7.77 -17.00
CA LYS A 81 -2.06 -9.22 -17.03
C LYS A 81 -3.34 -9.96 -17.42
N GLU A 82 -4.49 -9.53 -16.92
CA GLU A 82 -5.79 -10.10 -17.31
C GLU A 82 -6.11 -9.82 -18.78
N LEU A 83 -5.89 -8.59 -19.26
CA LEU A 83 -6.07 -8.24 -20.68
C LEU A 83 -5.19 -9.07 -21.61
N ALA A 84 -3.93 -9.28 -21.24
CA ALA A 84 -3.02 -10.13 -22.01
C ALA A 84 -3.51 -11.59 -22.06
N LYS A 85 -4.05 -12.10 -20.95
CA LYS A 85 -4.64 -13.45 -20.89
C LYS A 85 -5.86 -13.58 -21.81
N MET A 86 -6.76 -12.61 -21.78
CA MET A 86 -7.94 -12.60 -22.65
C MET A 86 -7.55 -12.61 -24.12
N LYS A 87 -6.60 -11.76 -24.52
CA LYS A 87 -6.09 -11.73 -25.91
C LYS A 87 -5.46 -13.05 -26.35
N ALA A 88 -4.75 -13.74 -25.46
CA ALA A 88 -4.16 -15.04 -25.78
C ALA A 88 -5.23 -16.11 -26.04
N GLN A 89 -6.31 -16.10 -25.25
CA GLN A 89 -7.43 -17.04 -25.42
C GLN A 89 -8.26 -16.76 -26.68
N ASP A 90 -8.38 -15.50 -27.11
CA ASP A 90 -9.09 -15.14 -28.35
C ASP A 90 -8.31 -15.54 -29.62
N MET A 91 -7.02 -15.87 -29.52
CA MET A 91 -6.16 -16.26 -30.64
C MET A 91 -6.00 -17.78 -30.79
N GLU A 92 -6.52 -18.58 -29.86
CA GLU A 92 -6.60 -20.05 -29.92
C GLU A 92 -7.95 -20.51 -30.52
#